data_AF-A0A9E3QBS2-F1
#
_entry.id   AF-A0A9E3QBS2-F1
#
_cell.length_a   1.000
_cell.length_b   1.000
_cell.length_c   1.000
_cell.angle_alpha   90.00
_cell.angle_beta   90.00
_cell.angle_gamma   90.00
#
_symmetry.space_group_name_H-M   'P 1'
#
loop_
_entity.id
_entity.type
_entity.pdbx_description
1 polymer ?
#
loop_
_entity_poly.entity_id
_entity_poly.type
_entity_poly.pdbx_seq_one_letter_code
_entity_poly.pdbx_strand_id
1 'polypeptide(L)'
;MIPRLRVFAALLFALALAAPALIAGPPQVPGSRQGRGVSTKKDRSAEEARQQYYAAQAALYSALAHATALEQLAETDEPDMDLARTYVHTINREIQASEGDSVKVGQVKHAVEKQESMKAFRKELAEAMRAIDDAQEAVDGHGSLGPHSKNATAHLLNAMIWLVRLADDVGVQPLPAPGVKALEDARKR
;
A
#
# COMPACT_ATOMS: atom_id res chain seq x y z
N MET A 1 -11.27 24.95 20.09
CA MET A 1 -12.32 23.91 19.88
C MET A 1 -11.69 22.82 19.01
N ILE A 2 -11.51 21.61 19.56
CA ILE A 2 -10.73 20.53 18.95
C ILE A 2 -11.68 19.40 18.53
N PRO A 3 -12.21 19.38 17.29
CA PRO A 3 -12.93 18.23 16.76
C PRO A 3 -12.08 17.37 15.81
N ARG A 4 -10.91 17.85 15.34
CA ARG A 4 -10.08 17.16 14.33
C ARG A 4 -9.19 16.03 14.87
N LEU A 5 -8.92 16.04 16.18
CA LEU A 5 -8.05 15.05 16.83
C LEU A 5 -8.70 13.67 17.00
N ARG A 6 -10.04 13.57 16.95
CA ARG A 6 -10.76 12.33 17.31
C ARG A 6 -11.04 11.39 16.15
N VAL A 7 -10.97 11.86 14.91
CA VAL A 7 -11.31 11.03 13.73
C VAL A 7 -10.07 10.33 13.15
N PHE A 8 -8.89 10.96 13.21
CA PHE A 8 -7.64 10.31 12.77
C PHE A 8 -7.14 9.25 13.74
N ALA A 9 -7.34 9.46 15.04
CA ALA A 9 -7.17 8.40 16.03
C ALA A 9 -8.10 7.22 15.75
N ALA A 10 -9.31 7.41 15.21
CA ALA A 10 -10.19 6.29 14.88
C ALA A 10 -9.70 5.45 13.69
N LEU A 11 -8.98 6.04 12.72
CA LEU A 11 -8.38 5.28 11.61
C LEU A 11 -7.17 4.45 12.09
N LEU A 12 -6.34 5.02 12.98
CA LEU A 12 -5.21 4.32 13.61
C LEU A 12 -5.64 3.35 14.73
N PHE A 13 -6.73 3.62 15.42
CA PHE A 13 -7.26 2.77 16.50
C PHE A 13 -8.09 1.60 15.93
N ALA A 14 -8.74 1.77 14.77
CA ALA A 14 -9.24 0.64 13.98
C ALA A 14 -8.10 -0.24 13.44
N LEU A 15 -6.92 0.35 13.19
CA LEU A 15 -5.71 -0.38 12.79
C LEU A 15 -5.08 -1.17 13.95
N ALA A 16 -5.14 -0.65 15.17
CA ALA A 16 -4.59 -1.31 16.36
C ALA A 16 -5.51 -2.38 16.98
N LEU A 17 -6.85 -2.26 16.85
CA LEU A 17 -7.78 -3.26 17.39
C LEU A 17 -7.97 -4.50 16.52
N ALA A 18 -7.46 -4.51 15.28
CA ALA A 18 -7.35 -5.74 14.49
C ALA A 18 -6.12 -6.59 14.86
N ALA A 19 -5.28 -6.12 15.78
CA ALA A 19 -3.99 -6.73 16.13
C ALA A 19 -3.99 -7.78 17.28
N PRO A 20 -5.11 -8.29 17.83
CA PRO A 20 -5.07 -9.51 18.63
C PRO A 20 -5.90 -10.64 17.99
N ALA A 21 -5.64 -10.96 16.72
CA ALA A 21 -6.10 -12.23 16.14
C ALA A 21 -5.06 -12.95 15.27
N LEU A 22 -3.89 -12.34 15.03
CA LEU A 22 -2.79 -12.93 14.25
C LEU A 22 -1.93 -13.95 15.02
N ILE A 23 -2.35 -14.38 16.22
CA ILE A 23 -1.72 -15.47 17.01
C ILE A 23 -2.64 -16.71 17.11
N ALA A 24 -3.86 -16.66 16.58
CA ALA A 24 -4.64 -17.87 16.37
C ALA A 24 -4.47 -18.29 14.91
N GLY A 25 -3.87 -19.47 14.70
CA GLY A 25 -3.74 -20.07 13.37
C GLY A 25 -5.07 -20.08 12.60
N PRO A 26 -5.01 -20.22 11.26
CA PRO A 26 -6.18 -20.07 10.40
C PRO A 26 -7.34 -20.94 10.90
N PRO A 27 -8.58 -20.40 10.94
CA PRO A 27 -9.74 -21.17 11.37
C PRO A 27 -9.85 -22.42 10.51
N GLN A 28 -9.69 -23.58 11.14
CA GLN A 28 -9.97 -24.86 10.52
C GLN A 28 -11.45 -24.89 10.14
N VAL A 29 -11.73 -24.77 8.85
CA VAL A 29 -13.03 -25.11 8.28
C VAL A 29 -13.24 -26.60 8.53
N PRO A 30 -14.25 -27.03 9.32
CA PRO A 30 -14.49 -28.45 9.52
C PRO A 30 -15.13 -29.00 8.25
N GLY A 31 -14.32 -29.66 7.41
CA GLY A 31 -14.85 -30.50 6.33
C GLY A 31 -14.26 -30.34 4.95
N SER A 32 -12.93 -30.21 4.78
CA SER A 32 -12.30 -30.56 3.51
C SER A 32 -11.54 -31.87 3.66
N ARG A 33 -12.19 -32.95 3.19
CA ARG A 33 -11.57 -34.25 2.94
C ARG A 33 -10.23 -34.03 2.25
N GLN A 34 -9.23 -34.70 2.81
CA GLN A 34 -7.88 -34.89 2.30
C GLN A 34 -7.92 -35.47 0.88
N GLY A 35 -8.16 -34.62 -0.11
CA GLY A 35 -7.97 -34.93 -1.52
C GLY A 35 -6.51 -34.76 -1.84
N ARG A 36 -5.79 -35.87 -1.95
CA ARG A 36 -4.42 -35.96 -2.49
C ARG A 36 -4.48 -35.60 -3.99
N GLY A 37 -4.74 -34.34 -4.30
CA GLY A 37 -4.86 -33.81 -5.65
C GLY A 37 -3.49 -33.33 -6.13
N VAL A 38 -3.04 -33.87 -7.26
CA VAL A 38 -1.90 -33.34 -8.00
C VAL A 38 -2.25 -31.91 -8.39
N SER A 39 -1.75 -30.91 -7.64
CA SER A 39 -1.95 -29.51 -7.99
C SER A 39 -1.39 -29.28 -9.40
N THR A 40 -2.22 -28.88 -10.35
CA THR A 40 -1.73 -28.60 -11.69
C THR A 40 -0.82 -27.36 -11.64
N LYS A 41 0.15 -27.22 -12.56
CA LYS A 41 1.03 -26.03 -12.62
C LYS A 41 0.24 -24.70 -12.63
N LYS A 42 -0.98 -24.73 -13.16
CA LYS A 42 -1.90 -23.59 -13.24
C LYS A 42 -2.42 -23.14 -11.87
N ASP A 43 -2.69 -24.08 -10.97
CA ASP A 43 -3.19 -23.77 -9.62
C ASP A 43 -2.09 -23.14 -8.75
N ARG A 44 -0.83 -23.60 -8.91
CA ARG A 44 0.33 -22.98 -8.24
C ARG A 44 0.58 -21.56 -8.72
N SER A 45 0.50 -21.31 -10.03
CA SER A 45 0.67 -19.95 -10.56
C SER A 45 -0.42 -18.98 -10.11
N ALA A 46 -1.64 -19.47 -9.87
CA ALA A 46 -2.71 -18.64 -9.34
C ALA A 46 -2.44 -18.29 -7.88
N GLU A 47 -2.08 -19.26 -7.05
CA GLU A 47 -1.78 -19.05 -5.62
C GLU A 47 -0.58 -18.12 -5.41
N GLU A 48 0.49 -18.28 -6.19
CA GLU A 48 1.66 -17.38 -6.18
C GLU A 48 1.27 -15.94 -6.54
N ALA A 49 0.39 -15.75 -7.52
CA ALA A 49 -0.12 -14.42 -7.89
C ALA A 49 -0.91 -13.76 -6.76
N ARG A 50 -1.69 -14.55 -6.00
CA ARG A 50 -2.43 -14.03 -4.84
C ARG A 50 -1.48 -13.60 -3.72
N GLN A 51 -0.46 -14.41 -3.43
CA GLN A 51 0.53 -14.08 -2.41
C GLN A 51 1.29 -12.80 -2.76
N GLN A 52 1.70 -12.65 -4.02
CA GLN A 52 2.36 -11.43 -4.51
C GLN A 52 1.44 -10.21 -4.48
N TYR A 53 0.16 -10.39 -4.80
CA TYR A 53 -0.84 -9.33 -4.66
C TYR A 53 -0.93 -8.84 -3.20
N TYR A 54 -1.04 -9.76 -2.24
CA TYR A 54 -1.13 -9.40 -0.82
C TYR A 54 0.16 -8.79 -0.30
N ALA A 55 1.32 -9.25 -0.76
CA ALA A 55 2.61 -8.66 -0.40
C ALA A 55 2.71 -7.21 -0.90
N ALA A 56 2.38 -6.98 -2.18
CA ALA A 56 2.33 -5.63 -2.74
C ALA A 56 1.31 -4.73 -2.01
N GLN A 57 0.14 -5.29 -1.67
CA GLN A 57 -0.88 -4.58 -0.91
C GLN A 57 -0.37 -4.16 0.48
N ALA A 58 0.26 -5.08 1.22
CA ALA A 58 0.81 -4.80 2.54
C ALA A 58 1.92 -3.75 2.50
N ALA A 59 2.83 -3.85 1.52
CA ALA A 59 3.91 -2.89 1.32
C ALA A 59 3.36 -1.49 1.03
N LEU A 60 2.38 -1.36 0.13
CA LEU A 60 1.76 -0.05 -0.14
C LEU A 60 1.01 0.54 1.05
N TYR A 61 0.37 -0.30 1.88
CA TYR A 61 -0.29 0.19 3.10
C TYR A 61 0.74 0.73 4.09
N SER A 62 1.86 0.02 4.25
CA SER A 62 2.99 0.48 5.05
C SER A 62 3.55 1.80 4.51
N ALA A 63 3.83 1.88 3.20
CA ALA A 63 4.31 3.08 2.55
C ALA A 63 3.38 4.29 2.79
N LEU A 64 2.07 4.09 2.61
CA LEU A 64 1.08 5.14 2.79
C LEU A 64 0.99 5.64 4.24
N ALA A 65 1.10 4.74 5.22
CA ALA A 65 1.10 5.11 6.64
C ALA A 65 2.31 6.01 6.97
N HIS A 66 3.49 5.65 6.46
CA HIS A 66 4.71 6.45 6.66
C HIS A 66 4.67 7.77 5.88
N ALA A 67 4.11 7.79 4.67
CA ALA A 67 3.93 9.02 3.90
C ALA A 67 2.97 10.00 4.59
N THR A 68 1.89 9.49 5.18
CA THR A 68 0.97 10.30 5.97
C THR A 68 1.64 10.85 7.23
N ALA A 69 2.47 10.05 7.90
CA ALA A 69 3.24 10.51 9.05
C ALA A 69 4.27 11.58 8.66
N LEU A 70 4.93 11.42 7.51
CA LEU A 70 5.85 12.40 6.94
C LEU A 70 5.14 13.71 6.60
N GLU A 71 3.95 13.64 6.01
CA GLU A 71 3.12 14.81 5.72
C GLU A 71 2.74 15.57 7.00
N GLN A 72 2.28 14.86 8.04
CA GLN A 72 1.95 15.47 9.32
C GLN A 72 3.18 16.10 9.99
N LEU A 73 4.33 15.45 9.89
CA LEU A 73 5.60 15.97 10.41
C LEU A 73 6.01 17.25 9.67
N ALA A 74 5.83 17.29 8.35
CA ALA A 74 6.15 18.45 7.53
C ALA A 74 5.23 19.67 7.78
N GLU A 75 4.07 19.47 8.41
CA GLU A 75 3.16 20.56 8.83
C GLU A 75 3.51 21.16 10.20
N THR A 76 4.53 20.62 10.89
CA THR A 76 5.02 21.18 12.15
C THR A 76 5.95 22.37 11.91
N ASP A 77 6.00 23.31 12.87
CA ASP A 77 6.86 24.49 12.77
C ASP A 77 8.36 24.13 12.77
N GLU A 78 8.72 23.06 13.48
CA GLU A 78 10.08 22.51 13.56
C GLU A 78 10.03 20.98 13.32
N PRO A 79 10.08 20.54 12.05
CA PRO A 79 10.05 19.12 11.73
C PRO A 79 11.31 18.42 12.22
N ASP A 80 11.14 17.27 12.87
CA ASP A 80 12.25 16.36 13.22
C ASP A 80 12.81 15.72 11.94
N MET A 81 13.96 16.22 11.47
CA MET A 81 14.56 15.77 10.21
C MET A 81 15.12 14.35 10.27
N ASP A 82 15.50 13.85 11.46
CA ASP A 82 15.98 12.47 11.61
C ASP A 82 14.81 11.49 11.52
N LEU A 83 13.67 11.87 12.10
CA LEU A 83 12.43 11.13 11.95
C LEU A 83 11.92 11.19 10.50
N ALA A 84 11.98 12.35 9.84
CA ALA A 84 11.63 12.51 8.44
C ALA A 84 12.49 11.60 7.53
N ARG A 85 13.81 11.57 7.75
CA ARG A 85 14.74 10.68 7.03
C ARG A 85 14.34 9.20 7.21
N THR A 86 13.95 8.81 8.41
CA THR A 86 13.51 7.45 8.71
C THR A 86 12.23 7.08 7.94
N TYR A 87 11.27 8.01 7.84
CA TYR A 87 10.06 7.80 7.07
C TYR A 87 10.34 7.73 5.57
N VAL A 88 11.11 8.67 5.02
CA VAL A 88 11.53 8.68 3.61
C VAL A 88 12.20 7.35 3.24
N HIS A 89 13.16 6.89 4.03
CA HIS A 89 13.84 5.61 3.82
C HIS A 89 12.86 4.42 3.85
N THR A 90 11.95 4.41 4.83
CA THR A 90 10.96 3.34 4.95
C THR A 90 10.01 3.31 3.76
N ILE A 91 9.51 4.47 3.33
CA ILE A 91 8.63 4.57 2.16
C ILE A 91 9.33 4.04 0.91
N ASN A 92 10.57 4.44 0.67
CA ASN A 92 11.35 3.96 -0.49
C ASN A 92 11.52 2.44 -0.49
N ARG A 93 11.82 1.83 0.67
CA ARG A 93 11.93 0.37 0.79
C ARG A 93 10.62 -0.33 0.44
N GLU A 94 9.49 0.16 0.96
CA GLU A 94 8.18 -0.44 0.73
C GLU A 94 7.68 -0.28 -0.71
N ILE A 95 7.97 0.86 -1.36
CA ILE A 95 7.65 1.06 -2.78
C ILE A 95 8.44 0.06 -3.65
N GLN A 96 9.74 -0.10 -3.42
CA GLN A 96 10.57 -1.05 -4.16
C GLN A 96 10.10 -2.49 -3.98
N ALA A 97 9.69 -2.87 -2.77
CA ALA A 97 9.11 -4.19 -2.49
C ALA A 97 7.80 -4.39 -3.28
N SER A 98 6.90 -3.40 -3.27
CA SER A 98 5.65 -3.44 -4.03
C SER A 98 5.88 -3.51 -5.55
N GLU A 99 6.89 -2.82 -6.08
CA GLU A 99 7.20 -2.87 -7.51
C GLU A 99 7.64 -4.29 -7.91
N GLY A 100 8.59 -4.88 -7.16
CA GLY A 100 9.11 -6.22 -7.40
C GLY A 100 8.03 -7.31 -7.38
N ASP A 101 7.02 -7.17 -6.51
CA ASP A 101 5.93 -8.14 -6.40
C ASP A 101 4.78 -7.90 -7.41
N SER A 102 4.48 -6.64 -7.73
CA SER A 102 3.44 -6.29 -8.71
C SER A 102 3.79 -6.70 -10.15
N VAL A 103 5.08 -6.71 -10.53
CA VAL A 103 5.55 -7.18 -11.84
C VAL A 103 5.15 -8.64 -12.08
N LYS A 104 5.17 -9.45 -11.03
CA LYS A 104 4.87 -10.89 -11.11
C LYS A 104 3.36 -11.17 -11.18
N VAL A 105 2.52 -10.33 -10.56
CA VAL A 105 1.04 -10.37 -10.72
C VAL A 105 0.62 -10.10 -12.17
N GLY A 106 1.29 -9.15 -12.84
CA GLY A 106 1.00 -8.80 -14.23
C GLY A 106 1.33 -9.89 -15.26
N GLN A 107 2.20 -10.84 -14.92
CA GLN A 107 2.57 -11.95 -15.81
C GLN A 107 1.51 -13.06 -15.89
N VAL A 108 0.52 -13.04 -14.99
CA VAL A 108 -0.39 -14.19 -14.79
C VAL A 108 -1.60 -14.17 -15.74
N LYS A 109 -1.94 -13.04 -16.39
CA LYS A 109 -3.03 -12.99 -17.41
C LYS A 109 -2.80 -11.92 -18.50
N HIS A 110 -2.71 -12.35 -19.75
CA HIS A 110 -2.65 -11.51 -20.97
C HIS A 110 -4.01 -10.87 -21.35
N ALA A 111 -4.66 -10.13 -20.46
CA ALA A 111 -5.83 -9.33 -20.84
C ALA A 111 -5.43 -7.86 -21.00
N VAL A 112 -5.80 -7.24 -22.12
CA VAL A 112 -5.40 -5.87 -22.51
C VAL A 112 -5.81 -4.83 -21.45
N GLU A 113 -6.99 -4.97 -20.84
CA GLU A 113 -7.46 -4.10 -19.76
C GLU A 113 -6.56 -4.17 -18.50
N LYS A 114 -5.88 -5.30 -18.28
CA LYS A 114 -4.92 -5.46 -17.18
C LYS A 114 -3.61 -4.72 -17.43
N GLN A 115 -3.24 -4.51 -18.70
CA GLN A 115 -2.05 -3.72 -19.02
C GLN A 115 -2.25 -2.24 -18.69
N GLU A 116 -3.45 -1.68 -18.90
CA GLU A 116 -3.70 -0.27 -18.61
C GLU A 116 -3.73 0.01 -17.10
N SER A 117 -4.45 -0.81 -16.32
CA SER A 117 -4.46 -0.70 -14.85
C SER A 117 -3.08 -0.93 -14.24
N MET A 118 -2.31 -1.90 -14.74
CA MET A 118 -0.92 -2.12 -14.30
C MET A 118 0.02 -0.99 -14.72
N LYS A 119 -0.18 -0.40 -15.91
CA LYS A 119 0.60 0.74 -16.38
C LYS A 119 0.30 1.98 -15.53
N ALA A 120 -0.96 2.23 -15.20
CA ALA A 120 -1.37 3.30 -14.31
C ALA A 120 -0.80 3.08 -12.91
N PHE A 121 -0.89 1.86 -12.36
CA PHE A 121 -0.28 1.48 -11.10
C PHE A 121 1.23 1.79 -11.06
N ARG A 122 1.98 1.31 -12.06
CA ARG A 122 3.44 1.54 -12.15
C ARG A 122 3.80 3.01 -12.32
N LYS A 123 2.98 3.76 -13.08
CA LYS A 123 3.17 5.20 -13.23
C LYS A 123 3.05 5.90 -11.88
N GLU A 124 1.98 5.63 -11.14
CA GLU A 124 1.77 6.26 -9.82
C GLU A 124 2.87 5.85 -8.83
N LEU A 125 3.36 4.60 -8.87
CA LEU A 125 4.52 4.20 -8.07
C LEU A 125 5.79 5.00 -8.43
N ALA A 126 6.06 5.18 -9.72
CA ALA A 126 7.23 5.94 -10.17
C ALA A 126 7.15 7.43 -9.76
N GLU A 127 5.98 8.05 -9.86
CA GLU A 127 5.78 9.42 -9.39
C GLU A 127 5.87 9.51 -7.86
N ALA A 128 5.41 8.49 -7.12
CA ALA A 128 5.60 8.41 -5.67
C ALA A 128 7.09 8.33 -5.29
N MET A 129 7.89 7.52 -6.00
CA MET A 129 9.34 7.44 -5.76
C MET A 129 10.02 8.78 -5.99
N ARG A 130 9.71 9.47 -7.10
CA ARG A 130 10.28 10.79 -7.37
C ARG A 130 9.97 11.79 -6.27
N ALA A 131 8.71 11.83 -5.81
CA ALA A 131 8.32 12.72 -4.71
C ALA A 131 9.05 12.37 -3.39
N ILE A 132 9.41 11.11 -3.18
CA ILE A 132 10.18 10.67 -2.00
C ILE A 132 11.67 11.00 -2.15
N ASP A 133 12.23 10.92 -3.35
CA ASP A 133 13.60 11.37 -3.62
C ASP A 133 13.71 12.89 -3.41
N ASP A 134 12.74 13.67 -3.89
CA ASP A 134 12.69 15.11 -3.60
C ASP A 134 12.52 15.40 -2.09
N ALA A 135 11.75 14.57 -1.37
CA ALA A 135 11.61 14.69 0.07
C ALA A 135 12.93 14.34 0.80
N GLN A 136 13.71 13.38 0.29
CA GLN A 136 15.05 13.07 0.80
C GLN A 136 15.98 14.28 0.64
N GLU A 137 15.98 14.93 -0.52
CA GLU A 137 16.75 16.16 -0.76
C GLU A 137 16.35 17.28 0.23
N ALA A 138 15.04 17.44 0.48
CA ALA A 138 14.55 18.43 1.44
C ALA A 138 15.02 18.15 2.87
N VAL A 139 15.03 16.89 3.29
CA VAL A 139 15.55 16.46 4.61
C VAL A 139 17.06 16.70 4.72
N ASP A 140 17.80 16.59 3.62
CA ASP A 140 19.24 16.85 3.59
C ASP A 140 19.57 18.36 3.42
N GLY A 141 18.55 19.23 3.49
CA GLY A 141 18.70 20.69 3.53
C GLY A 141 18.43 21.39 2.20
N HIS A 142 17.90 20.70 1.20
CA HIS A 142 17.65 21.22 -0.14
C HIS A 142 16.16 21.18 -0.50
N GLY A 143 15.42 22.26 -0.25
CA GLY A 143 14.02 22.39 -0.67
C GLY A 143 13.02 22.40 0.50
N SER A 144 11.77 21.99 0.23
CA SER A 144 10.68 22.03 1.21
C SER A 144 10.01 20.67 1.34
N LEU A 145 10.02 20.11 2.55
CA LEU A 145 9.49 18.77 2.82
C LEU A 145 7.98 18.67 2.54
N GLY A 146 7.21 19.71 2.85
CA GLY A 146 5.74 19.69 2.81
C GLY A 146 5.12 19.38 1.44
N PRO A 147 5.49 20.11 0.37
CA PRO A 147 4.99 19.80 -0.97
C PRO A 147 5.34 18.39 -1.44
N HIS A 148 6.56 17.92 -1.17
CA HIS A 148 7.03 16.61 -1.60
C HIS A 148 6.35 15.46 -0.83
N SER A 149 6.16 15.61 0.50
CA SER A 149 5.42 14.63 1.30
C SER A 149 3.96 14.50 0.85
N LYS A 150 3.30 15.62 0.54
CA LYS A 150 1.90 15.63 0.04
C LYS A 150 1.76 14.93 -1.30
N ASN A 151 2.68 15.20 -2.22
CA ASN A 151 2.70 14.55 -3.53
C ASN A 151 2.93 13.04 -3.39
N ALA A 152 3.87 12.62 -2.52
CA ALA A 152 4.12 11.21 -2.26
C ALA A 152 2.86 10.50 -1.71
N THR A 153 2.19 11.07 -0.71
CA THR A 153 0.92 10.54 -0.17
C THR A 153 -0.13 10.40 -1.27
N ALA A 154 -0.32 11.42 -2.11
CA ALA A 154 -1.32 11.41 -3.18
C ALA A 154 -1.06 10.31 -4.23
N HIS A 155 0.19 10.14 -4.66
CA HIS A 155 0.57 9.11 -5.62
C HIS A 155 0.48 7.70 -5.03
N LEU A 156 0.83 7.52 -3.74
CA LEU A 156 0.65 6.24 -3.04
C LEU A 156 -0.83 5.86 -2.88
N LEU A 157 -1.70 6.82 -2.60
CA LEU A 157 -3.16 6.60 -2.58
C LEU A 157 -3.68 6.16 -3.95
N ASN A 158 -3.24 6.81 -5.03
CA ASN A 158 -3.63 6.41 -6.39
C ASN A 158 -3.11 5.02 -6.75
N ALA A 159 -1.86 4.70 -6.41
CA ALA A 159 -1.30 3.37 -6.60
C ALA A 159 -2.12 2.30 -5.86
N MET A 160 -2.49 2.54 -4.60
CA MET A 160 -3.36 1.63 -3.85
C MET A 160 -4.73 1.47 -4.50
N ILE A 161 -5.35 2.56 -4.98
CA ILE A 161 -6.64 2.48 -5.70
C ILE A 161 -6.52 1.57 -6.94
N TRP A 162 -5.47 1.73 -7.73
CA TRP A 162 -5.22 0.87 -8.89
C TRP A 162 -4.97 -0.59 -8.50
N LEU A 163 -4.21 -0.83 -7.42
CA LEU A 163 -4.00 -2.18 -6.91
C LEU A 163 -5.30 -2.83 -6.42
N VAL A 164 -6.15 -2.12 -5.69
CA VAL A 164 -7.43 -2.70 -5.23
C VAL A 164 -8.37 -2.97 -6.42
N ARG A 165 -8.40 -2.10 -7.44
CA ARG A 165 -9.14 -2.36 -8.68
C ARG A 165 -8.64 -3.61 -9.41
N LEU A 166 -7.34 -3.88 -9.34
CA LEU A 166 -6.76 -5.12 -9.88
C LEU A 166 -7.20 -6.37 -9.10
N ALA A 167 -7.59 -6.27 -7.83
CA ALA A 167 -7.98 -7.42 -6.98
C ALA A 167 -9.17 -8.21 -7.57
N ASP A 168 -10.18 -7.47 -8.04
CA ASP A 168 -11.37 -8.03 -8.68
C ASP A 168 -10.99 -8.84 -9.93
N ASP A 169 -9.96 -8.41 -10.66
CA ASP A 169 -9.46 -9.06 -11.87
C ASP A 169 -8.62 -10.33 -11.61
N VAL A 170 -8.02 -10.46 -10.43
CA VAL A 170 -7.25 -11.65 -10.01
C VAL A 170 -8.09 -12.64 -9.19
N GLY A 171 -9.34 -12.29 -8.88
CA GLY A 171 -10.24 -13.11 -8.07
C GLY A 171 -9.71 -13.30 -6.65
N VAL A 172 -9.15 -12.21 -6.09
CA VAL A 172 -8.60 -12.14 -4.74
C VAL A 172 -9.49 -11.18 -3.96
N GLN A 173 -10.00 -11.62 -2.81
CA GLN A 173 -10.58 -10.64 -1.89
C GLN A 173 -9.42 -9.85 -1.30
N PRO A 174 -9.38 -8.51 -1.43
CA PRO A 174 -8.36 -7.73 -0.75
C PRO A 174 -8.38 -8.07 0.75
N LEU A 175 -7.22 -7.99 1.41
CA LEU A 175 -7.14 -8.08 2.88
C LEU A 175 -8.16 -7.12 3.52
N PRO A 176 -8.56 -7.31 4.80
CA PRO A 176 -9.44 -6.36 5.51
C PRO A 176 -8.78 -4.98 5.54
N ALA A 177 -9.06 -4.21 4.50
CA ALA A 177 -8.38 -2.99 4.16
C ALA A 177 -9.40 -2.07 3.50
N PRO A 178 -9.24 -0.74 3.59
CA PRO A 178 -10.19 0.20 3.00
C PRO A 178 -10.38 -0.08 1.51
N GLY A 179 -11.64 -0.29 1.12
CA GLY A 179 -12.02 -0.48 -0.29
C GLY A 179 -11.81 0.79 -1.11
N VAL A 180 -11.89 0.68 -2.44
CA VAL A 180 -11.65 1.78 -3.41
C VAL A 180 -12.36 3.07 -3.01
N LYS A 181 -13.63 3.00 -2.63
CA LYS A 181 -14.42 4.19 -2.23
C LYS A 181 -13.81 4.93 -1.04
N ALA A 182 -13.35 4.20 -0.02
CA ALA A 182 -12.75 4.80 1.16
C ALA A 182 -11.40 5.46 0.83
N LEU A 183 -10.63 4.88 -0.10
CA LEU A 183 -9.38 5.45 -0.59
C LEU A 183 -9.61 6.70 -1.46
N GLU A 184 -10.63 6.68 -2.32
CA GLU A 184 -11.03 7.84 -3.11
C GLU A 184 -11.54 8.99 -2.23
N ASP A 185 -12.28 8.67 -1.16
CA ASP A 185 -12.73 9.66 -0.19
C ASP A 185 -11.58 10.22 0.65
N ALA A 186 -10.53 9.42 0.93
CA ALA A 186 -9.32 9.88 1.59
C ALA A 186 -8.51 10.83 0.68
N ARG A 187 -8.42 10.53 -0.62
CA ARG A 187 -7.74 11.36 -1.62
C ARG A 187 -8.35 12.75 -1.81
N LYS A 188 -9.67 12.90 -1.62
CA LYS A 188 -10.40 14.16 -1.85
C LYS A 188 -10.33 15.15 -0.67
N ARG A 189 -9.72 14.75 0.45
CA ARG A 189 -9.60 15.58 1.65
C ARG A 189 -8.34 16.43 1.59
#